data_AF-A0A4Q0Y400-F1
#
_entry.id   AF-A0A4Q0Y400-F1
#
_cell.length_a   1.000
_cell.length_b   1.000
_cell.length_c   1.000
_cell.angle_alpha   90.00
_cell.angle_beta   90.00
_cell.angle_gamma   90.00
#
_symmetry.space_group_name_H-M   'P 1'
#
loop_
_entity.id
_entity.type
_entity.pdbx_description
1 polymer ?
#
loop_
_entity_poly.entity_id
_entity_poly.type
_entity_poly.pdbx_seq_one_letter_code
_entity_poly.pdbx_strand_id
1 'polypeptide(L)' 'MKKTYQAENISCNNCANMIKASLTDDFGEIEVNLEATPKEVTLDIENDENEKKFISEMSELGFPIINK' A
#
# COMPACT_ATOMS: atom_id res chain seq x y z
N MET A 1 10.66 4.81 7.77
CA MET A 1 11.59 4.88 6.62
C MET A 1 10.75 4.70 5.37
N LYS A 2 10.85 5.62 4.41
CA LYS A 2 10.00 5.60 3.23
C LYS A 2 10.34 4.39 2.35
N LYS A 3 9.35 3.54 2.08
CA LYS A 3 9.46 2.34 1.24
C LYS A 3 8.35 2.32 0.19
N THR A 4 8.63 1.70 -0.95
CA THR A 4 7.70 1.57 -2.07
C THR A 4 7.48 0.10 -2.38
N TYR A 5 6.21 -0.29 -2.45
CA TYR A 5 5.79 -1.67 -2.69
C TYR A 5 5.03 -1.76 -4.00
N GLN A 6 5.23 -2.84 -4.75
CA GLN A 6 4.43 -3.13 -5.93
C GLN A 6 3.24 -4.01 -5.54
N ALA A 7 2.03 -3.60 -5.92
CA ALA A 7 0.79 -4.26 -5.56
C ALA A 7 -0.04 -4.60 -6.80
N GLU A 8 -0.83 -5.67 -6.69
CA GLU A 8 -1.80 -6.07 -7.71
C GLU A 8 -3.19 -5.47 -7.44
N ASN A 9 -4.08 -5.59 -8.44
CA ASN A 9 -5.50 -5.23 -8.38
C ASN A 9 -5.83 -3.74 -8.15
N ILE A 10 -4.84 -2.86 -8.09
CA ILE A 10 -5.07 -1.41 -8.07
C ILE A 10 -5.32 -0.92 -9.51
N SER A 11 -6.58 -0.74 -9.88
CA SER A 11 -6.95 -0.42 -11.28
C SER A 11 -7.40 1.03 -11.49
N CYS A 12 -7.78 1.75 -10.44
CA CYS A 12 -8.32 3.11 -10.57
C CYS A 12 -8.11 3.97 -9.31
N ASN A 13 -8.43 5.26 -9.45
CA ASN A 13 -8.39 6.22 -8.34
C ASN A 13 -9.26 5.79 -7.14
N ASN A 14 -10.37 5.09 -7.36
CA ASN A 14 -11.20 4.61 -6.25
C ASN A 14 -10.49 3.51 -5.44
N CYS A 15 -9.72 2.62 -6.08
CA CYS A 15 -8.88 1.65 -5.36
C CYS A 15 -7.81 2.37 -4.53
N ALA A 16 -7.15 3.36 -5.11
CA ALA A 16 -6.16 4.18 -4.40
C ALA A 16 -6.77 4.90 -3.19
N ASN A 17 -7.95 5.50 -3.35
CA ASN A 17 -8.66 6.18 -2.27
C ASN A 17 -9.12 5.20 -1.17
N MET A 18 -9.53 3.98 -1.54
CA MET A 18 -9.89 2.95 -0.58
C MET A 18 -8.67 2.56 0.28
N ILE A 19 -7.52 2.29 -0.34
CA ILE A 19 -6.28 1.96 0.39
C ILE A 19 -5.94 3.07 1.39
N LYS A 20 -5.95 4.34 0.94
CA LYS A 20 -5.67 5.48 1.80
C LYS A 20 -6.68 5.60 2.95
N ALA A 21 -7.97 5.53 2.64
CA ALA A 21 -9.03 5.63 3.66
C ALA A 21 -8.99 4.49 4.68
N SER A 22 -8.57 3.30 4.28
CA SER A 22 -8.48 2.13 5.16
C SER A 22 -7.22 2.12 6.03
N LEU A 23 -6.09 2.64 5.52
CA LEU A 23 -4.78 2.43 6.13
C LEU A 23 -4.11 3.70 6.66
N THR A 24 -4.57 4.90 6.31
CA THR A 24 -3.91 6.14 6.74
C THR A 24 -3.95 6.36 8.25
N ASP A 25 -4.98 5.90 8.97
CA ASP A 25 -5.04 6.02 10.43
C ASP A 25 -3.96 5.17 11.14
N ASP A 26 -3.57 4.04 10.52
CA ASP A 26 -2.61 3.08 11.08
C ASP A 26 -1.17 3.30 10.59
N PHE A 27 -1.00 3.81 9.37
CA PHE A 27 0.29 3.91 8.69
C PHE A 27 0.67 5.35 8.30
N GLY A 28 -0.21 6.32 8.53
CA GLY A 28 0.00 7.72 8.19
C GLY A 28 -0.16 7.99 6.69
N GLU A 29 0.72 8.83 6.14
CA GLU A 29 0.66 9.22 4.74
C GLU A 29 0.96 8.04 3.81
N ILE A 30 0.02 7.76 2.90
CA ILE A 30 0.14 6.72 1.88
C ILE A 30 0.00 7.36 0.51
N GLU A 31 1.02 7.18 -0.32
CA GLU A 31 1.04 7.57 -1.72
C GLU A 31 0.75 6.34 -2.59
N VAL A 32 -0.09 6.50 -3.62
CA VAL A 32 -0.38 5.42 -4.57
C VAL A 32 -0.08 5.95 -5.96
N ASN A 33 0.87 5.31 -6.64
CA ASN A 33 1.27 5.65 -7.99
C ASN A 33 0.55 4.74 -9.00
N LEU A 34 -0.50 5.29 -9.60
CA LEU A 34 -1.29 4.63 -10.63
C LEU A 34 -0.64 4.67 -12.02
N GLU A 35 0.48 5.38 -12.20
CA GLU A 35 1.19 5.46 -13.48
C GLU A 35 2.25 4.34 -13.61
N ALA A 36 2.71 3.77 -12.50
CA ALA A 36 3.62 2.61 -12.50
C ALA A 36 2.92 1.35 -13.04
N THR A 37 3.72 0.37 -13.50
CA THR A 37 3.23 -0.97 -13.85
C THR A 37 4.25 -2.01 -13.40
N PRO A 38 3.98 -2.82 -12.35
CA PRO A 38 2.77 -2.84 -11.49
C PRO A 38 2.53 -1.53 -10.72
N LYS A 39 1.34 -1.35 -10.13
CA LYS A 39 1.05 -0.13 -9.37
C LYS A 39 1.85 -0.13 -8.08
N GLU A 40 2.24 1.06 -7.65
CA GLU A 40 3.11 1.22 -6.49
C GLU A 40 2.38 1.91 -5.33
N VAL A 41 2.69 1.48 -4.12
CA VAL A 41 2.22 2.09 -2.87
C VAL A 41 3.43 2.45 -2.03
N THR A 42 3.53 3.72 -1.64
CA THR A 42 4.66 4.26 -0.89
C THR A 42 4.19 4.81 0.44
N LEU A 43 4.87 4.41 1.52
CA LEU A 43 4.56 4.80 2.90
C LEU A 43 5.81 4.76 3.77
N ASP A 44 5.72 5.36 4.95
CA ASP A 44 6.75 5.24 5.96
C ASP A 44 6.58 3.96 6.79
N ILE A 45 7.62 3.14 6.81
CA ILE A 45 7.67 1.91 7.61
C ILE A 45 8.53 2.14 8.85
N GLU A 46 7.94 1.94 10.02
CA GLU A 46 8.62 2.16 11.29
C GLU A 46 9.59 1.04 11.65
N ASN A 47 9.16 -0.21 11.43
CA ASN A 47 9.88 -1.43 11.78
C ASN A 47 9.33 -2.64 11.01
N ASP A 48 9.95 -3.80 11.19
CA ASP A 48 9.57 -5.04 10.49
C ASP A 48 8.16 -5.54 10.85
N GLU A 49 7.66 -5.26 12.05
CA GLU A 49 6.30 -5.65 12.46
C GLU A 49 5.25 -4.77 11.77
N ASN A 50 5.51 -3.46 11.70
CA ASN A 50 4.70 -2.50 10.96
C ASN A 50 4.65 -2.88 9.46
N GLU A 51 5.79 -3.26 8.87
CA GLU A 51 5.82 -3.76 7.48
C GLU A 51 4.99 -5.03 7.28
N LYS A 52 5.10 -6.01 8.19
CA LYS A 52 4.29 -7.24 8.11
C LYS A 52 2.80 -6.93 8.23
N LYS A 53 2.41 -6.02 9.13
CA LYS A 53 1.03 -5.57 9.27
C LYS A 53 0.54 -4.96 7.96
N PHE A 54 1.29 -4.02 7.38
CA PHE A 54 0.92 -3.38 6.10
C PHE A 54 0.67 -4.41 4.99
N ILE A 55 1.55 -5.39 4.84
CA ILE A 55 1.42 -6.44 3.82
C ILE A 55 0.17 -7.31 4.06
N SER A 56 -0.13 -7.63 5.32
CA SER A 56 -1.34 -8.38 5.69
C SER A 56 -2.61 -7.59 5.34
N GLU A 57 -2.68 -6.34 5.79
CA GLU A 57 -3.83 -5.45 5.55
C GLU A 57 -4.07 -5.23 4.05
N MET A 58 -3.01 -4.99 3.28
CA MET A 58 -3.10 -4.87 1.82
C MET A 58 -3.66 -6.13 1.18
N SER A 59 -3.25 -7.31 1.64
CA SER A 59 -3.78 -8.59 1.18
C SER A 59 -5.25 -8.77 1.55
N GLU A 60 -5.65 -8.41 2.77
CA GLU A 60 -7.04 -8.49 3.27
C GLU A 60 -7.97 -7.53 2.51
N LEU A 61 -7.48 -6.36 2.11
CA LEU A 61 -8.19 -5.40 1.26
C LEU A 61 -8.27 -5.84 -0.22
N GLY A 62 -7.56 -6.90 -0.62
CA GLY A 62 -7.56 -7.44 -1.99
C GLY A 62 -6.49 -6.85 -2.92
N PHE A 63 -5.49 -6.15 -2.37
CA PHE A 63 -4.38 -5.53 -3.08
C PHE A 63 -3.03 -6.17 -2.67
N PRO A 64 -2.82 -7.48 -2.91
CA PRO A 64 -1.64 -8.17 -2.41
C PRO A 64 -0.34 -7.53 -2.93
N ILE A 65 0.64 -7.41 -2.04
CA ILE A 65 1.99 -6.96 -2.38
C ILE A 65 2.74 -8.09 -3.09
N ILE A 66 3.29 -7.80 -4.26
CA ILE A 66 4.04 -8.75 -5.09
C ILE A 66 5.54 -8.45 -5.13
N ASN A 67 5.96 -7.24 -4.77
CA ASN A 67 7.37 -6.87 -4.67
C ASN A 67 7.61 -5.74 -3.65
N LYS A 68 8.83 -5.67 -3.10
CA LYS A 68 9.24 -4.73 -2.03
C LYS A 68 10.41 -3.85 -2.42
#